data_AF-A0AB39FKJ2-F1
#
_entry.id   AF-A0AB39FKJ2-F1
#
_cell.length_a   1.000
_cell.length_b   1.000
_cell.length_c   1.000
_cell.angle_alpha   90.00
_cell.angle_beta   90.00
_cell.angle_gamma   90.00
#
_symmetry.space_group_name_H-M   'P 1'
#
loop_
_entity.id
_entity.type
_entity.pdbx_description
1 polymer ?
#
loop_
_entity_poly.entity_id
_entity_poly.type
_entity_poly.pdbx_seq_one_letter_code
_entity_poly.pdbx_strand_id
1 'polypeptide(L)'
;MARIVGGIGASHSPTIGYAKDTGKQDNPAWKPIFEGFDRIRAWVKDKRIDVLFMIYNDHVTSFFFDHYSAFALGIDDRYAAADEGGGPRDVAPARGHLGLSQHIALSMMADEFDLSVFQGKPVDHGILSPLSMLGDEQGPWAGQIVPLQVGVLQFPIPSAKRLWKLGKTLRKAIESYPEDLNVALMATGGLSHQVHGERAGFIDEAWDDEFLDLLEKNPEKLAQMRIAEFAAKGGMEGAEVVMWLIMRGALSGQVRRVHRQTYAPSVTNIATLIFEDLGEPSDPAAIEAYRRHIGRELEGVGEIPGSYPFTHARSQANLRINRFLHDLVRPAHRARFLDDFEALADEYGLDAEEKSLIRDRRWIEMVRRGVSFFVLEKMAAVIGVSNPEVYAAFRGESLEQFLATRKVPMTYSVAGGDKARAMDRA
;
A
#
# COMPACT_ATOMS: atom_id res chain seq x y z
N MET A 1 4.82 -12.09 -19.19
CA MET A 1 3.89 -12.27 -18.06
C MET A 1 4.72 -12.43 -16.82
N ALA A 2 4.27 -11.85 -15.72
CA ALA A 2 5.04 -11.86 -14.50
C ALA A 2 5.04 -13.27 -13.90
N ARG A 3 6.10 -13.60 -13.18
CA ARG A 3 6.32 -14.90 -12.56
C ARG A 3 6.75 -14.72 -11.13
N ILE A 4 6.25 -15.58 -10.25
CA ILE A 4 6.72 -15.66 -8.88
C ILE A 4 7.98 -16.53 -8.87
N VAL A 5 9.11 -15.95 -8.49
CA VAL A 5 10.39 -16.67 -8.41
C VAL A 5 10.57 -17.36 -7.05
N GLY A 6 10.00 -16.77 -6.00
CA GLY A 6 10.15 -17.29 -4.65
C GLY A 6 9.57 -16.37 -3.58
N GLY A 7 9.71 -16.81 -2.34
CA GLY A 7 9.32 -16.09 -1.14
C GLY A 7 10.48 -15.90 -0.20
N ILE A 8 10.52 -14.75 0.46
CA ILE A 8 11.52 -14.35 1.44
C ILE A 8 10.78 -14.11 2.76
N GLY A 9 11.26 -14.72 3.83
CA GLY A 9 10.91 -14.34 5.20
C GLY A 9 12.03 -13.49 5.78
N ALA A 10 11.72 -12.32 6.32
CA ALA A 10 12.73 -11.43 6.90
C ALA A 10 12.13 -10.63 8.07
N SER A 11 12.60 -10.86 9.30
CA SER A 11 12.21 -10.01 10.43
C SER A 11 12.47 -8.53 10.13
N HIS A 12 11.62 -7.63 10.64
CA HIS A 12 11.73 -6.19 10.37
C HIS A 12 12.06 -5.33 11.58
N SER A 13 12.47 -5.94 12.71
CA SER A 13 12.81 -5.21 13.94
C SER A 13 13.64 -3.95 13.62
N PRO A 14 13.36 -2.78 14.23
CA PRO A 14 14.11 -1.55 13.97
C PRO A 14 15.60 -1.69 14.32
N THR A 15 15.93 -2.68 15.16
CA THR A 15 17.28 -3.17 15.45
C THR A 15 18.12 -3.42 14.18
N ILE A 16 17.52 -3.97 13.12
CA ILE A 16 18.22 -4.27 11.86
C ILE A 16 18.61 -2.96 11.15
N GLY A 17 17.66 -2.02 11.00
CA GLY A 17 17.93 -0.69 10.47
C GLY A 17 18.98 0.07 11.28
N TYR A 18 18.88 0.06 12.60
CA TYR A 18 19.88 0.65 13.50
C TYR A 18 21.28 0.06 13.28
N ALA A 19 21.39 -1.27 13.15
CA ALA A 19 22.66 -1.94 12.91
C ALA A 19 23.31 -1.48 11.60
N LYS A 20 22.50 -1.37 10.54
CA LYS A 20 22.94 -0.92 9.21
C LYS A 20 23.40 0.53 9.26
N ASP A 21 22.58 1.41 9.82
CA ASP A 21 22.82 2.85 9.84
C ASP A 21 24.03 3.22 10.73
N THR A 22 24.36 2.38 11.72
CA THR A 22 25.50 2.59 12.64
C THR A 22 26.74 1.73 12.31
N GLY A 23 26.78 1.11 11.13
CA GLY A 23 27.96 0.41 10.63
C GLY A 23 28.38 -0.81 11.48
N LYS A 24 27.41 -1.61 11.94
CA LYS A 24 27.66 -2.76 12.85
C LYS A 24 28.03 -4.07 12.15
N GLN A 25 28.24 -4.08 10.83
CA GLN A 25 28.46 -5.31 10.07
C GLN A 25 29.65 -6.14 10.56
N ASP A 26 30.70 -5.50 11.07
CA ASP A 26 31.91 -6.17 11.57
C ASP A 26 31.84 -6.48 13.08
N ASN A 27 30.80 -6.00 13.78
CA ASN A 27 30.63 -6.29 15.20
C ASN A 27 30.17 -7.75 15.38
N PRO A 28 30.89 -8.60 16.14
CA PRO A 28 30.56 -10.03 16.28
C PRO A 28 29.13 -10.31 16.75
N ALA A 29 28.53 -9.43 17.58
CA ALA A 29 27.17 -9.60 18.06
C ALA A 29 26.08 -9.25 17.02
N TRP A 30 26.45 -8.52 15.97
CA TRP A 30 25.51 -8.09 14.92
C TRP A 30 25.76 -8.79 13.59
N LYS A 31 27.00 -9.26 13.38
CA LYS A 31 27.45 -9.94 12.17
C LYS A 31 26.48 -11.05 11.69
N PRO A 32 25.90 -11.92 12.56
CA PRO A 32 24.96 -12.93 12.10
C PRO A 32 23.73 -12.35 11.38
N ILE A 33 23.25 -11.17 11.78
CA ILE A 33 22.12 -10.49 11.12
C ILE A 33 22.52 -10.16 9.68
N PHE A 34 23.68 -9.55 9.48
CA PHE A 34 24.19 -9.18 8.15
C PHE A 34 24.43 -10.41 7.28
N GLU A 35 25.03 -11.47 7.82
CA GLU A 35 25.26 -12.72 7.07
C GLU A 35 23.96 -13.33 6.52
N GLY A 36 22.87 -13.29 7.30
CA GLY A 36 21.55 -13.74 6.86
C GLY A 36 20.97 -12.87 5.74
N PHE A 37 21.06 -11.55 5.86
CA PHE A 37 20.60 -10.63 4.83
C PHE A 37 21.48 -10.61 3.58
N ASP A 38 22.77 -10.91 3.70
CA ASP A 38 23.68 -11.06 2.56
C ASP A 38 23.26 -12.23 1.67
N ARG A 39 22.73 -13.31 2.25
CA ARG A 39 22.12 -14.42 1.49
C ARG A 39 20.88 -13.97 0.72
N ILE A 40 20.02 -13.15 1.33
CA ILE A 40 18.85 -12.57 0.66
C ILE A 40 19.31 -11.65 -0.47
N ARG A 41 20.24 -10.72 -0.22
CA ARG A 41 20.77 -9.78 -1.22
C ARG A 41 21.38 -10.52 -2.41
N ALA A 42 22.19 -11.54 -2.14
CA ALA A 42 22.79 -12.38 -3.18
C ALA A 42 21.74 -13.11 -4.02
N TRP A 43 20.71 -13.69 -3.39
CA TRP A 43 19.64 -14.39 -4.10
C TRP A 43 18.78 -13.44 -4.94
N VAL A 44 18.41 -12.27 -4.41
CA VAL A 44 17.65 -11.22 -5.13
C VAL A 44 18.41 -10.80 -6.39
N LYS A 45 19.74 -10.66 -6.30
CA LYS A 45 20.61 -10.32 -7.43
C LYS A 45 20.73 -11.47 -8.44
N ASP A 46 21.01 -12.69 -7.98
CA ASP A 46 21.15 -13.89 -8.82
C ASP A 46 19.88 -14.17 -9.63
N LYS A 47 18.72 -14.07 -8.97
CA LYS A 47 17.41 -14.27 -9.60
C LYS A 47 16.93 -13.11 -10.44
N ARG A 48 17.65 -11.97 -10.43
CA ARG A 48 17.27 -10.75 -11.13
C ARG A 48 15.84 -10.36 -10.81
N ILE A 49 15.51 -10.28 -9.51
CA ILE A 49 14.18 -9.87 -9.06
C ILE A 49 13.94 -8.42 -9.49
N ASP A 50 12.85 -8.19 -10.20
CA ASP A 50 12.42 -6.87 -10.68
C ASP A 50 11.55 -6.18 -9.62
N VAL A 51 10.67 -6.95 -8.97
CA VAL A 51 9.71 -6.44 -7.99
C VAL A 51 9.66 -7.30 -6.73
N LEU A 52 9.70 -6.66 -5.57
CA LEU A 52 9.35 -7.27 -4.28
C LEU A 52 7.92 -6.90 -3.91
N PHE A 53 7.03 -7.89 -3.81
CA PHE A 53 5.76 -7.69 -3.13
C PHE A 53 6.00 -7.75 -1.62
N MET A 54 5.95 -6.59 -0.96
CA MET A 54 6.33 -6.42 0.44
C MET A 54 5.10 -6.60 1.34
N ILE A 55 5.07 -7.65 2.16
CA ILE A 55 4.01 -7.90 3.15
C ILE A 55 4.55 -7.47 4.51
N TYR A 56 3.92 -6.47 5.12
CA TYR A 56 4.37 -5.87 6.39
C TYR A 56 3.18 -5.36 7.19
N ASN A 57 3.41 -4.93 8.42
CA ASN A 57 2.51 -4.08 9.18
C ASN A 57 3.19 -2.76 9.51
N ASP A 58 2.41 -1.68 9.45
CA ASP A 58 2.79 -0.38 9.97
C ASP A 58 2.63 -0.37 11.49
N HIS A 59 3.60 0.23 12.18
CA HIS A 59 3.67 0.29 13.64
C HIS A 59 3.03 1.57 14.16
N VAL A 60 1.80 1.84 13.71
CA VAL A 60 0.98 2.98 14.16
C VAL A 60 1.64 4.32 13.82
N THR A 61 2.29 4.39 12.66
CA THR A 61 2.96 5.60 12.15
C THR A 61 2.13 6.24 11.04
N SER A 62 2.01 5.56 9.90
CA SER A 62 1.24 6.06 8.76
C SER A 62 -0.23 5.63 8.83
N PHE A 63 -0.54 4.61 9.62
CA PHE A 63 -1.88 4.06 9.82
C PHE A 63 -2.24 4.11 11.30
N PHE A 64 -2.98 5.15 11.69
CA PHE A 64 -3.45 5.32 13.06
C PHE A 64 -4.79 4.61 13.28
N PHE A 65 -5.14 4.38 14.55
CA PHE A 65 -6.30 3.57 14.94
C PHE A 65 -7.67 4.18 14.60
N ASP A 66 -7.73 5.44 14.17
CA ASP A 66 -8.96 6.07 13.66
C ASP A 66 -9.32 5.59 12.24
N HIS A 67 -8.33 5.11 11.48
CA HIS A 67 -8.50 4.46 10.20
C HIS A 67 -7.43 3.37 10.01
N TYR A 68 -7.71 2.18 10.55
CA TYR A 68 -6.81 1.04 10.56
C TYR A 68 -7.40 -0.16 9.82
N SER A 69 -6.91 -0.41 8.60
CA SER A 69 -7.47 -1.42 7.70
C SER A 69 -6.83 -2.79 7.89
N ALA A 70 -7.61 -3.86 7.66
CA ALA A 70 -7.10 -5.23 7.67
C ALA A 70 -6.02 -5.46 6.59
N PHE A 71 -6.24 -4.93 5.39
CA PHE A 71 -5.34 -5.00 4.25
C PHE A 71 -5.33 -3.64 3.54
N ALA A 72 -4.17 -2.98 3.48
CA ALA A 72 -3.98 -1.73 2.75
C ALA A 72 -2.86 -1.86 1.72
N LEU A 73 -3.22 -1.81 0.43
CA LEU A 73 -2.29 -1.94 -0.69
C LEU A 73 -1.78 -0.56 -1.14
N GLY A 74 -0.48 -0.39 -1.20
CA GLY A 74 0.13 0.81 -1.77
C GLY A 74 0.00 0.79 -3.29
N ILE A 75 -0.53 1.87 -3.85
CA ILE A 75 -0.70 2.04 -5.30
C ILE A 75 0.03 3.30 -5.79
N ASP A 76 1.30 3.43 -5.41
CA ASP A 76 2.13 4.60 -5.68
C ASP A 76 3.45 4.22 -6.39
N ASP A 77 4.14 5.20 -6.95
CA ASP A 77 5.44 5.01 -7.62
C ASP A 77 6.65 5.28 -6.70
N ARG A 78 6.40 5.80 -5.50
CA ARG A 78 7.44 6.19 -4.55
C ARG A 78 6.97 6.12 -3.10
N TYR A 79 7.80 5.56 -2.23
CA TYR A 79 7.56 5.47 -0.80
C TYR A 79 8.74 6.05 -0.02
N ALA A 80 8.53 7.19 0.64
CA ALA A 80 9.55 7.86 1.46
C ALA A 80 9.58 7.31 2.89
N ALA A 81 10.68 7.53 3.60
CA ALA A 81 10.78 7.16 5.00
C ALA A 81 9.84 7.96 5.89
N ALA A 82 9.14 7.26 6.77
CA ALA A 82 8.30 7.89 7.77
C ALA A 82 9.15 8.49 8.88
N ASP A 83 8.64 9.57 9.47
CA ASP A 83 9.11 10.03 10.76
C ASP A 83 8.40 9.21 11.84
N GLU A 84 9.17 8.39 12.56
CA GLU A 84 8.68 7.51 13.63
C GLU A 84 8.86 8.16 15.02
N GLY A 85 9.01 9.48 15.06
CA GLY A 85 9.21 10.30 16.27
C GLY A 85 10.66 10.73 16.51
N GLY A 86 11.60 10.20 15.72
CA GLY A 86 13.03 10.52 15.78
C GLY A 86 13.55 11.26 14.55
N GLY A 87 12.66 11.75 13.69
CA GLY A 87 13.01 12.19 12.33
C GLY A 87 13.00 11.01 11.35
N PRO A 88 12.79 11.28 10.04
CA PRO A 88 12.85 10.23 9.02
C PRO A 88 14.29 9.70 8.86
N ARG A 89 14.43 8.38 8.65
CA ARG A 89 15.72 7.76 8.33
C ARG A 89 16.28 8.31 7.01
N ASP A 90 17.61 8.50 6.96
CA ASP A 90 18.33 8.90 5.75
C ASP A 90 18.53 7.70 4.81
N VAL A 91 17.43 7.25 4.22
CA VAL A 91 17.41 6.16 3.23
C VAL A 91 16.72 6.63 1.96
N ALA A 92 17.22 6.16 0.82
CA ALA A 92 16.58 6.45 -0.46
C ALA A 92 15.12 5.96 -0.46
N PRO A 93 14.17 6.75 -0.99
CA PRO A 93 12.79 6.32 -1.16
C PRO A 93 12.71 5.03 -1.97
N ALA A 94 11.87 4.10 -1.53
CA ALA A 94 11.61 2.89 -2.30
C ALA A 94 10.82 3.24 -3.57
N ARG A 95 11.19 2.60 -4.69
CA ARG A 95 10.50 2.76 -5.97
C ARG A 95 9.28 1.85 -5.98
N GLY A 96 8.09 2.38 -6.22
CA GLY A 96 6.85 1.62 -6.35
C GLY A 96 6.60 1.13 -7.78
N HIS A 97 5.86 0.03 -7.93
CA HIS A 97 5.45 -0.49 -9.24
C HIS A 97 3.95 -0.28 -9.49
N LEU A 98 3.60 0.87 -10.09
CA LEU A 98 2.20 1.30 -10.29
C LEU A 98 1.34 0.27 -11.02
N GLY A 99 1.74 -0.17 -12.22
CA GLY A 99 0.92 -1.06 -13.04
C GLY A 99 0.55 -2.36 -12.32
N LEU A 100 1.57 -3.06 -11.78
CA LEU A 100 1.37 -4.27 -10.97
C LEU A 100 0.51 -4.02 -9.72
N SER A 101 0.75 -2.94 -8.97
CA SER A 101 -0.05 -2.64 -7.76
C SER A 101 -1.53 -2.42 -8.07
N GLN A 102 -1.85 -1.71 -9.16
CA GLN A 102 -3.22 -1.45 -9.59
C GLN A 102 -3.88 -2.72 -10.12
N HIS A 103 -3.15 -3.55 -10.88
CA HIS A 103 -3.63 -4.85 -11.33
C HIS A 103 -3.96 -5.79 -10.16
N ILE A 104 -3.11 -5.82 -9.13
CA ILE A 104 -3.36 -6.60 -7.91
C ILE A 104 -4.58 -6.08 -7.15
N ALA A 105 -4.72 -4.75 -6.98
CA ALA A 105 -5.91 -4.16 -6.34
C ALA A 105 -7.22 -4.58 -7.03
N LEU A 106 -7.26 -4.51 -8.36
CA LEU A 106 -8.43 -4.94 -9.14
C LEU A 106 -8.69 -6.45 -8.97
N SER A 107 -7.63 -7.26 -9.02
CA SER A 107 -7.72 -8.72 -8.86
C SER A 107 -8.30 -9.13 -7.51
N MET A 108 -7.87 -8.46 -6.45
CA MET A 108 -8.32 -8.74 -5.08
C MET A 108 -9.80 -8.41 -4.90
N MET A 109 -10.25 -7.26 -5.43
CA MET A 109 -11.67 -6.91 -5.42
C MET A 109 -12.52 -7.90 -6.23
N ALA A 110 -12.03 -8.34 -7.40
CA ALA A 110 -12.74 -9.31 -8.24
C ALA A 110 -12.91 -10.68 -7.53
N ASP A 111 -11.92 -11.10 -6.75
CA ASP A 111 -11.95 -12.32 -5.92
C ASP A 111 -12.57 -12.11 -4.52
N GLU A 112 -13.36 -11.05 -4.33
CA GLU A 112 -14.11 -10.74 -3.09
C GLU A 112 -13.22 -10.54 -1.84
N PHE A 113 -12.03 -9.98 -2.02
CA PHE A 113 -11.23 -9.43 -0.91
C PHE A 113 -11.45 -7.93 -0.78
N ASP A 114 -11.93 -7.52 0.40
CA ASP A 114 -12.02 -6.12 0.78
C ASP A 114 -10.61 -5.56 1.04
N LEU A 115 -10.20 -4.58 0.24
CA LEU A 115 -8.94 -3.85 0.42
C LEU A 115 -9.19 -2.36 0.67
N SER A 116 -8.31 -1.77 1.47
CA SER A 116 -7.99 -0.35 1.36
C SER A 116 -6.82 -0.15 0.40
N VAL A 117 -6.72 1.04 -0.19
CA VAL A 117 -5.55 1.46 -0.96
C VAL A 117 -4.96 2.74 -0.38
N PHE A 118 -3.65 2.93 -0.48
CA PHE A 118 -2.99 4.13 0.01
C PHE A 118 -1.96 4.70 -0.97
N GLN A 119 -1.76 6.01 -0.89
CA GLN A 119 -0.87 6.80 -1.76
C GLN A 119 -0.29 7.99 -0.99
N GLY A 120 0.95 8.36 -1.28
CA GLY A 120 1.64 9.50 -0.68
C GLY A 120 1.73 9.47 0.84
N LYS A 121 1.61 8.28 1.45
CA LYS A 121 1.95 8.02 2.86
C LYS A 121 3.41 7.54 2.91
N PRO A 122 4.20 7.97 3.90
CA PRO A 122 5.52 7.42 4.09
C PRO A 122 5.43 5.99 4.66
N VAL A 123 6.53 5.23 4.59
CA VAL A 123 6.61 3.86 5.09
C VAL A 123 7.60 3.78 6.26
N ASP A 124 7.27 2.98 7.26
CA ASP A 124 8.02 2.84 8.51
C ASP A 124 9.09 1.73 8.42
N HIS A 125 9.70 1.42 9.56
CA HIS A 125 10.70 0.38 9.70
C HIS A 125 10.22 -1.01 9.27
N GLY A 126 8.92 -1.29 9.28
CA GLY A 126 8.36 -2.57 8.82
C GLY A 126 8.73 -2.90 7.37
N ILE A 127 8.91 -1.88 6.51
CA ILE A 127 9.48 -2.02 5.17
C ILE A 127 10.97 -1.70 5.18
N LEU A 128 11.36 -0.54 5.74
CA LEU A 128 12.68 0.04 5.51
C LEU A 128 13.80 -0.68 6.24
N SER A 129 13.50 -1.36 7.34
CA SER A 129 14.49 -2.12 8.09
C SER A 129 15.07 -3.25 7.23
N PRO A 130 14.28 -4.22 6.73
CA PRO A 130 14.79 -5.28 5.86
C PRO A 130 15.16 -4.79 4.46
N LEU A 131 14.42 -3.83 3.88
CA LEU A 131 14.69 -3.35 2.51
C LEU A 131 16.06 -2.65 2.42
N SER A 132 16.46 -1.90 3.45
CA SER A 132 17.76 -1.22 3.49
C SER A 132 18.96 -2.19 3.45
N MET A 133 18.76 -3.45 3.85
CA MET A 133 19.80 -4.49 3.82
C MET A 133 20.07 -5.05 2.41
N LEU A 134 19.16 -4.79 1.45
CA LEU A 134 19.36 -5.15 0.05
C LEU A 134 20.30 -4.19 -0.69
N GLY A 135 20.50 -2.99 -0.15
CA GLY A 135 21.50 -2.05 -0.65
C GLY A 135 22.93 -2.45 -0.26
N ASP A 136 23.89 -2.09 -1.11
CA ASP A 136 25.32 -2.31 -0.90
C ASP A 136 26.10 -1.00 -1.12
N GLU A 137 27.42 -1.09 -1.28
CA GLU A 137 28.29 0.07 -1.50
C GLU A 137 27.95 0.85 -2.79
N GLN A 138 27.23 0.24 -3.74
CA GLN A 138 26.77 0.90 -4.96
C GLN A 138 25.44 1.66 -4.77
N GLY A 139 24.81 1.55 -3.59
CA GLY A 139 23.62 2.29 -3.21
C GLY A 139 22.41 1.37 -2.92
N PRO A 140 21.18 1.95 -2.93
CA PRO A 140 19.97 1.18 -2.67
C PRO A 140 19.72 0.15 -3.77
N TRP A 141 19.00 -0.93 -3.43
CA TRP A 141 18.55 -1.90 -4.43
C TRP A 141 17.70 -1.23 -5.51
N ALA A 142 18.01 -1.51 -6.78
CA ALA A 142 17.44 -0.80 -7.92
C ALA A 142 16.04 -1.26 -8.33
N GLY A 143 15.54 -2.38 -7.79
CA GLY A 143 14.21 -2.90 -8.11
C GLY A 143 13.07 -2.08 -7.51
N GLN A 144 11.86 -2.53 -7.74
CA GLN A 144 10.64 -1.86 -7.29
C GLN A 144 9.92 -2.68 -6.21
N ILE A 145 9.00 -2.04 -5.49
CA ILE A 145 8.17 -2.68 -4.48
C ILE A 145 6.68 -2.50 -4.78
N VAL A 146 5.88 -3.42 -4.26
CA VAL A 146 4.43 -3.24 -4.07
C VAL A 146 4.13 -3.56 -2.60
N PRO A 147 3.87 -2.56 -1.74
CA PRO A 147 3.66 -2.79 -0.32
C PRO A 147 2.21 -3.13 0.01
N LEU A 148 2.02 -4.16 0.81
CA LEU A 148 0.77 -4.54 1.44
C LEU A 148 0.93 -4.41 2.96
N GLN A 149 0.33 -3.37 3.52
CA GLN A 149 0.19 -3.22 4.97
C GLN A 149 -0.93 -4.16 5.44
N VAL A 150 -0.67 -4.90 6.52
CA VAL A 150 -1.62 -5.81 7.15
C VAL A 150 -1.90 -5.34 8.57
N GLY A 151 -3.17 -5.06 8.87
CA GLY A 151 -3.60 -4.59 10.18
C GLY A 151 -3.60 -5.70 11.23
N VAL A 152 -2.43 -6.02 11.80
CA VAL A 152 -2.26 -7.10 12.80
C VAL A 152 -2.21 -6.64 14.26
N LEU A 153 -2.29 -5.33 14.52
CA LEU A 153 -2.12 -4.74 15.86
C LEU A 153 -3.44 -4.43 16.58
N GLN A 154 -4.53 -4.17 15.86
CA GLN A 154 -5.84 -3.85 16.43
C GLN A 154 -6.84 -4.98 16.17
N PHE A 155 -7.26 -5.66 17.23
CA PHE A 155 -8.14 -6.84 17.14
C PHE A 155 -9.63 -6.47 17.04
N PRO A 156 -10.46 -7.25 16.34
CA PRO A 156 -10.12 -8.50 15.65
C PRO A 156 -9.38 -8.28 14.32
N ILE A 157 -8.34 -9.09 14.10
CA ILE A 157 -7.57 -9.12 12.84
C ILE A 157 -8.07 -10.27 11.94
N PRO A 158 -7.75 -10.28 10.63
CA PRO A 158 -8.08 -11.41 9.78
C PRO A 158 -7.51 -12.74 10.31
N SER A 159 -8.26 -13.83 10.15
CA SER A 159 -7.80 -15.16 10.58
C SER A 159 -6.64 -15.66 9.73
N ALA A 160 -5.78 -16.52 10.28
CA ALA A 160 -4.69 -17.18 9.54
C ALA A 160 -5.15 -17.79 8.20
N LYS A 161 -6.34 -18.39 8.19
CA LYS A 161 -6.99 -18.91 6.97
C LYS A 161 -7.29 -17.82 5.93
N ARG A 162 -7.71 -16.62 6.35
CA ARG A 162 -7.98 -15.50 5.43
C ARG A 162 -6.67 -14.94 4.85
N LEU A 163 -5.60 -14.84 5.64
CA LEU A 163 -4.27 -14.46 5.14
C LEU A 163 -3.72 -15.49 4.14
N TRP A 164 -3.86 -16.78 4.43
CA TRP A 164 -3.50 -17.86 3.50
C TRP A 164 -4.25 -17.76 2.16
N LYS A 165 -5.57 -17.57 2.21
CA LYS A 165 -6.41 -17.41 1.01
C LYS A 165 -6.05 -16.16 0.21
N LEU A 166 -5.71 -15.04 0.89
CA LEU A 166 -5.24 -13.83 0.22
C LEU A 166 -3.97 -14.13 -0.59
N GLY A 167 -3.04 -14.91 -0.02
CA GLY A 167 -1.87 -15.40 -0.76
C GLY A 167 -2.24 -16.18 -2.03
N LYS A 168 -3.23 -17.09 -1.95
CA LYS A 168 -3.70 -17.83 -3.13
C LYS A 168 -4.25 -16.92 -4.22
N THR A 169 -4.98 -15.87 -3.86
CA THR A 169 -5.43 -14.83 -4.80
C THR A 169 -4.26 -14.01 -5.34
N LEU A 170 -3.30 -13.64 -4.49
CA LEU A 170 -2.10 -12.89 -4.88
C LEU A 170 -1.30 -13.60 -5.96
N ARG A 171 -1.19 -14.94 -5.90
CA ARG A 171 -0.57 -15.73 -6.97
C ARG A 171 -1.23 -15.48 -8.33
N LYS A 172 -2.54 -15.66 -8.41
CA LYS A 172 -3.32 -15.45 -9.64
C LYS A 172 -3.16 -14.01 -10.16
N ALA A 173 -3.20 -13.05 -9.24
CA ALA A 173 -3.02 -11.63 -9.57
C ALA A 173 -1.65 -11.35 -10.20
N ILE A 174 -0.56 -11.83 -9.60
CA ILE A 174 0.79 -11.61 -10.13
C ILE A 174 0.97 -12.34 -11.46
N GLU A 175 0.63 -13.63 -11.55
CA GLU A 175 0.86 -14.43 -12.78
C GLU A 175 0.01 -13.95 -13.97
N SER A 176 -1.09 -13.25 -13.71
CA SER A 176 -1.91 -12.63 -14.75
C SER A 176 -1.41 -11.24 -15.18
N TYR A 177 -0.41 -10.66 -14.53
CA TYR A 177 0.16 -9.39 -14.98
C TYR A 177 0.93 -9.55 -16.31
N PRO A 178 0.69 -8.68 -17.33
CA PRO A 178 1.16 -8.94 -18.70
C PRO A 178 2.67 -8.79 -18.89
N GLU A 179 3.34 -7.88 -18.17
CA GLU A 179 4.78 -7.64 -18.32
C GLU A 179 5.62 -8.84 -17.88
N ASP A 180 6.79 -9.08 -18.49
CA ASP A 180 7.72 -10.13 -18.07
C ASP A 180 8.58 -9.66 -16.89
N LEU A 181 8.10 -9.95 -15.67
CA LEU A 181 8.75 -9.55 -14.41
C LEU A 181 9.07 -10.78 -13.55
N ASN A 182 10.25 -10.79 -12.95
CA ASN A 182 10.61 -11.66 -11.84
C ASN A 182 10.13 -11.03 -10.54
N VAL A 183 9.08 -11.59 -9.95
CA VAL A 183 8.49 -11.12 -8.69
C VAL A 183 8.89 -12.05 -7.56
N ALA A 184 9.37 -11.52 -6.45
CA ALA A 184 9.50 -12.25 -5.20
C ALA A 184 8.60 -11.64 -4.11
N LEU A 185 8.16 -12.48 -3.18
CA LEU A 185 7.27 -12.07 -2.10
C LEU A 185 8.07 -11.97 -0.81
N MET A 186 8.17 -10.80 -0.20
CA MET A 186 8.87 -10.64 1.08
C MET A 186 7.85 -10.46 2.19
N ALA A 187 7.68 -11.48 3.03
CA ALA A 187 6.93 -11.37 4.28
C ALA A 187 7.86 -10.96 5.40
N THR A 188 7.50 -9.85 6.03
CA THR A 188 8.27 -9.26 7.12
C THR A 188 7.66 -9.55 8.49
N GLY A 189 8.36 -9.14 9.55
CA GLY A 189 7.93 -9.36 10.94
C GLY A 189 8.35 -10.72 11.49
N GLY A 190 8.06 -10.95 12.76
CA GLY A 190 8.42 -12.14 13.50
C GLY A 190 9.89 -12.21 13.94
N LEU A 191 10.36 -13.35 14.44
CA LEU A 191 9.55 -14.51 14.84
C LEU A 191 9.03 -14.31 16.27
N SER A 192 9.39 -15.17 17.23
CA SER A 192 8.96 -14.99 18.60
C SER A 192 9.50 -13.69 19.21
N HIS A 193 8.58 -12.90 19.75
CA HIS A 193 8.85 -11.71 20.55
C HIS A 193 7.57 -11.21 21.23
N GLN A 194 7.75 -10.51 22.35
CA GLN A 194 6.72 -9.69 22.96
C GLN A 194 7.34 -8.41 23.50
N VAL A 195 6.75 -7.25 23.18
CA VAL A 195 7.32 -5.93 23.51
C VAL A 195 6.45 -5.10 24.44
N HIS A 196 5.31 -5.63 24.89
CA HIS A 196 4.45 -4.97 25.87
C HIS A 196 4.10 -5.86 27.08
N GLY A 197 3.75 -5.19 28.18
CA GLY A 197 3.30 -5.80 29.43
C GLY A 197 4.39 -6.55 30.20
N GLU A 198 4.01 -7.22 31.28
CA GLU A 198 4.92 -7.95 32.18
C GLU A 198 5.58 -9.17 31.53
N ARG A 199 5.11 -9.60 30.35
CA ARG A 199 5.67 -10.69 29.55
C ARG A 199 6.63 -10.20 28.44
N ALA A 200 6.94 -8.90 28.40
CA ALA A 200 7.91 -8.36 27.45
C ALA A 200 9.28 -9.05 27.58
N GLY A 201 9.92 -9.35 26.45
CA GLY A 201 11.16 -10.13 26.37
C GLY A 201 10.96 -11.64 26.19
N PHE A 202 9.71 -12.11 26.05
CA PHE A 202 9.42 -13.51 25.72
C PHE A 202 9.96 -13.91 24.34
N ILE A 203 10.68 -15.04 24.29
CA ILE A 203 11.20 -15.70 23.08
C ILE A 203 10.96 -17.20 23.23
N ASP A 204 10.65 -17.89 22.13
CA ASP A 204 10.50 -19.34 22.04
C ASP A 204 11.11 -19.85 20.73
N GLU A 205 12.42 -20.11 20.76
CA GLU A 205 13.16 -20.60 19.57
C GLU A 205 12.66 -21.98 19.10
N ALA A 206 12.12 -22.81 20.00
CA ALA A 206 11.57 -24.11 19.63
C ALA A 206 10.27 -23.97 18.84
N TRP A 207 9.40 -23.03 19.23
CA TRP A 207 8.25 -22.65 18.42
C TRP A 207 8.68 -22.03 17.09
N ASP A 208 9.68 -21.15 17.09
CA ASP A 208 10.17 -20.53 15.86
C ASP A 208 10.64 -21.59 14.84
N ASP A 209 11.37 -22.60 15.33
CA ASP A 209 11.79 -23.71 14.49
C ASP A 209 10.62 -24.57 13.99
N GLU A 210 9.63 -24.85 14.85
CA GLU A 210 8.39 -25.55 14.47
C GLU A 210 7.62 -24.74 13.41
N PHE A 211 7.46 -23.44 13.61
CA PHE A 211 6.76 -22.53 12.70
C PHE A 211 7.40 -22.54 11.31
N LEU A 212 8.73 -22.36 11.23
CA LEU A 212 9.46 -22.36 9.96
C LEU A 212 9.36 -23.73 9.25
N ASP A 213 9.41 -24.83 9.99
CA ASP A 213 9.22 -26.18 9.43
C ASP A 213 7.80 -26.40 8.90
N LEU A 214 6.79 -25.94 9.64
CA LEU A 214 5.39 -26.00 9.22
C LEU A 214 5.14 -25.09 8.02
N LEU A 215 5.72 -23.89 7.98
CA LEU A 215 5.58 -22.98 6.86
C LEU A 215 6.12 -23.59 5.57
N GLU A 216 7.24 -24.32 5.64
CA GLU A 216 7.81 -25.06 4.51
C GLU A 216 6.91 -26.23 4.10
N LYS A 217 6.60 -27.13 5.06
CA LYS A 217 6.11 -28.49 4.76
C LYS A 217 4.60 -28.67 4.90
N ASN A 218 3.94 -27.88 5.73
CA ASN A 218 2.51 -28.03 6.04
C ASN A 218 1.86 -26.69 6.46
N PRO A 219 1.86 -25.68 5.58
CA PRO A 219 1.34 -24.36 5.91
C PRO A 219 -0.18 -24.36 6.15
N GLU A 220 -0.90 -25.37 5.66
CA GLU A 220 -2.32 -25.57 5.95
C GLU A 220 -2.58 -25.76 7.44
N LYS A 221 -1.67 -26.43 8.17
CA LYS A 221 -1.78 -26.57 9.63
C LYS A 221 -1.75 -25.19 10.32
N LEU A 222 -0.82 -24.32 9.91
CA LEU A 222 -0.74 -22.95 10.41
C LEU A 222 -1.99 -22.14 10.06
N ALA A 223 -2.55 -22.33 8.87
CA ALA A 223 -3.77 -21.64 8.44
C ALA A 223 -5.02 -22.00 9.27
N GLN A 224 -5.02 -23.12 10.01
CA GLN A 224 -6.11 -23.52 10.91
C GLN A 224 -5.93 -23.09 12.36
N MET A 225 -4.75 -22.57 12.74
CA MET A 225 -4.49 -22.11 14.10
C MET A 225 -5.23 -20.79 14.39
N ARG A 226 -5.67 -20.62 15.64
CA ARG A 226 -6.20 -19.34 16.11
C ARG A 226 -5.05 -18.36 16.37
N ILE A 227 -5.32 -17.06 16.24
CA ILE A 227 -4.32 -16.02 16.55
C ILE A 227 -3.81 -16.13 18.00
N ALA A 228 -4.69 -16.50 18.94
CA ALA A 228 -4.30 -16.74 20.33
C ALA A 228 -3.26 -17.88 20.49
N GLU A 229 -3.24 -18.88 19.60
CA GLU A 229 -2.25 -19.95 19.64
C GLU A 229 -0.89 -19.47 19.13
N PHE A 230 -0.87 -18.63 18.09
CA PHE A 230 0.34 -17.93 17.66
C PHE A 230 0.89 -17.05 18.79
N ALA A 231 0.04 -16.26 19.46
CA ALA A 231 0.46 -15.37 20.54
C ALA A 231 0.95 -16.12 21.79
N ALA A 232 0.31 -17.24 22.14
CA ALA A 232 0.74 -18.07 23.26
C ALA A 232 2.15 -18.64 23.03
N LYS A 233 2.40 -19.15 21.82
CA LYS A 233 3.66 -19.81 21.44
C LYS A 233 4.77 -18.81 21.06
N GLY A 234 4.44 -17.71 20.40
CA GLY A 234 5.42 -16.75 19.86
C GLY A 234 5.45 -15.39 20.54
N GLY A 235 4.61 -15.12 21.53
CA GLY A 235 4.44 -13.77 22.09
C GLY A 235 3.41 -12.94 21.32
N MET A 236 2.86 -11.90 21.94
CA MET A 236 1.74 -11.13 21.37
C MET A 236 2.08 -10.51 20.02
N GLU A 237 3.19 -9.78 19.91
CA GLU A 237 3.65 -9.22 18.64
C GLU A 237 4.25 -10.30 17.72
N GLY A 238 4.88 -11.34 18.28
CA GLY A 238 5.33 -12.49 17.51
C GLY A 238 4.22 -13.23 16.75
N ALA A 239 2.95 -13.01 17.09
CA ALA A 239 1.81 -13.52 16.32
C ALA A 239 1.70 -12.92 14.91
N GLU A 240 2.41 -11.83 14.62
CA GLU A 240 2.45 -11.19 13.29
C GLU A 240 3.04 -12.12 12.20
N VAL A 241 3.75 -13.20 12.58
CA VAL A 241 4.17 -14.26 11.65
C VAL A 241 3.02 -14.87 10.84
N VAL A 242 1.77 -14.67 11.28
CA VAL A 242 0.58 -14.99 10.47
C VAL A 242 0.62 -14.34 9.09
N MET A 243 1.26 -13.17 8.94
CA MET A 243 1.49 -12.51 7.64
C MET A 243 2.32 -13.35 6.68
N TRP A 244 3.23 -14.19 7.18
CA TRP A 244 4.07 -15.06 6.35
C TRP A 244 3.22 -16.11 5.61
N LEU A 245 1.98 -16.38 6.06
CA LEU A 245 1.02 -17.20 5.32
C LEU A 245 0.51 -16.54 4.04
N ILE A 246 0.56 -15.20 3.90
CA ILE A 246 0.27 -14.53 2.62
C ILE A 246 1.35 -14.92 1.60
N MET A 247 2.63 -14.76 1.98
CA MET A 247 3.77 -15.15 1.14
C MET A 247 3.68 -16.63 0.79
N ARG A 248 3.58 -17.52 1.79
CA ARG A 248 3.56 -18.96 1.55
C ARG A 248 2.32 -19.41 0.78
N GLY A 249 1.20 -18.72 0.93
CA GLY A 249 -0.05 -18.98 0.20
C GLY A 249 0.06 -18.67 -1.28
N ALA A 250 0.85 -17.67 -1.63
CA ALA A 250 1.11 -17.28 -3.01
C ALA A 250 2.20 -18.12 -3.70
N LEU A 251 3.05 -18.81 -2.92
CA LEU A 251 3.91 -19.86 -3.47
C LEU A 251 3.09 -21.10 -3.83
N SER A 252 3.65 -21.90 -4.74
CA SER A 252 3.14 -23.19 -5.16
C SER A 252 3.17 -24.21 -4.02
N GLY A 253 2.58 -25.39 -4.24
CA GLY A 253 2.60 -26.46 -3.25
C GLY A 253 4.02 -26.94 -2.92
N GLN A 254 4.96 -26.82 -3.88
CA GLN A 254 6.32 -27.31 -3.76
C GLN A 254 7.30 -26.15 -3.75
N VAL A 255 8.08 -26.04 -2.66
CA VAL A 255 9.11 -25.01 -2.52
C VAL A 255 10.43 -25.66 -2.19
N ARG A 256 11.53 -25.04 -2.63
CA ARG A 256 12.88 -25.41 -2.20
C ARG A 256 13.40 -24.38 -1.20
N ARG A 257 13.71 -24.81 0.02
CA ARG A 257 14.43 -23.99 0.99
C ARG A 257 15.89 -23.86 0.58
N VAL A 258 16.30 -22.66 0.17
CA VAL A 258 17.69 -22.36 -0.21
C VAL A 258 18.47 -21.66 0.89
N HIS A 259 17.77 -21.01 1.82
CA HIS A 259 18.35 -20.35 2.98
C HIS A 259 17.38 -20.38 4.15
N ARG A 260 17.90 -20.57 5.36
CA ARG A 260 17.19 -20.39 6.63
C ARG A 260 18.21 -20.10 7.71
N GLN A 261 17.96 -19.05 8.47
CA GLN A 261 18.74 -18.69 9.65
C GLN A 261 17.84 -17.97 10.64
N THR A 262 18.06 -18.23 11.93
CA THR A 262 17.49 -17.50 13.06
C THR A 262 18.63 -17.01 13.94
N TYR A 263 18.42 -15.88 14.61
CA TYR A 263 19.35 -15.31 15.57
C TYR A 263 18.61 -14.38 16.52
N ALA A 264 18.65 -14.65 17.82
CA ALA A 264 17.99 -13.85 18.86
C ALA A 264 19.00 -12.99 19.64
N PRO A 265 19.44 -11.83 19.13
CA PRO A 265 20.42 -10.98 19.83
C PRO A 265 19.83 -10.21 21.01
N SER A 266 18.52 -10.02 21.03
CA SER A 266 17.81 -9.15 21.99
C SER A 266 16.36 -9.60 22.13
N VAL A 267 15.38 -8.70 22.00
CA VAL A 267 13.95 -8.94 22.26
C VAL A 267 13.20 -9.67 21.15
N THR A 268 13.82 -9.84 19.97
CA THR A 268 13.21 -10.52 18.81
C THR A 268 14.14 -11.58 18.27
N ASN A 269 13.61 -12.78 18.00
CA ASN A 269 14.32 -13.77 17.22
C ASN A 269 14.28 -13.39 15.73
N ILE A 270 15.39 -12.85 15.22
CA ILE A 270 15.53 -12.35 13.85
C ILE A 270 15.71 -13.55 12.93
N ALA A 271 14.81 -13.69 11.96
CA ALA A 271 14.86 -14.74 10.97
C ALA A 271 15.10 -14.21 9.55
N THR A 272 15.84 -14.98 8.77
CA THR A 272 15.93 -14.85 7.31
C THR A 272 15.68 -16.21 6.67
N LEU A 273 14.83 -16.24 5.65
CA LEU A 273 14.35 -17.44 4.99
C LEU A 273 14.21 -17.18 3.50
N ILE A 274 14.59 -18.14 2.67
CA ILE A 274 14.33 -18.08 1.23
C ILE A 274 13.77 -19.41 0.75
N PHE A 275 12.61 -19.32 0.12
CA PHE A 275 11.98 -20.36 -0.66
C PHE A 275 12.04 -20.02 -2.13
N GLU A 276 12.55 -20.92 -2.96
CA GLU A 276 12.34 -20.87 -4.40
C GLU A 276 11.03 -21.57 -4.75
N ASP A 277 10.22 -20.94 -5.61
CA ASP A 277 8.99 -21.54 -6.11
C ASP A 277 9.33 -22.61 -7.16
N LEU A 278 8.77 -23.81 -7.00
CA LEU A 278 8.93 -24.91 -7.96
C LEU A 278 7.65 -25.16 -8.75
N GLY A 279 6.73 -24.20 -8.75
CA GLY A 279 5.46 -24.30 -9.45
C GLY A 279 5.66 -24.29 -10.96
N GLU A 280 4.86 -25.10 -11.66
CA GLU A 280 4.76 -25.02 -13.11
C GLU A 280 4.13 -23.67 -13.52
N PRO A 281 4.48 -23.14 -14.70
CA PRO A 281 3.81 -21.96 -15.24
C PRO A 281 2.29 -22.15 -15.32
N SER A 282 1.55 -21.11 -14.95
CA SER A 282 0.09 -21.11 -15.07
C SER A 282 -0.37 -21.24 -16.53
N ASP A 283 -1.45 -21.98 -16.74
CA ASP A 283 -2.07 -22.18 -18.06
C ASP A 283 -2.47 -20.83 -18.70
N PRO A 284 -1.98 -20.50 -19.91
CA PRO A 284 -2.34 -19.28 -20.60
C PRO A 284 -3.85 -19.05 -20.75
N ALA A 285 -4.63 -20.11 -20.96
CA ALA A 285 -6.09 -19.98 -21.09
C ALA A 285 -6.74 -19.58 -19.74
N ALA A 286 -6.26 -20.14 -18.63
CA ALA A 286 -6.70 -19.77 -17.29
C ALA A 286 -6.30 -18.33 -16.93
N ILE A 287 -5.08 -17.90 -17.30
CA ILE A 287 -4.63 -16.51 -17.11
C ILE A 287 -5.56 -15.54 -17.85
N GLU A 288 -5.87 -15.83 -19.11
CA GLU A 288 -6.72 -14.97 -19.93
C GLU A 288 -8.18 -14.95 -19.44
N ALA A 289 -8.69 -16.09 -18.96
CA ALA A 289 -9.99 -16.13 -18.28
C ALA A 289 -9.99 -15.28 -17.00
N TYR A 290 -8.91 -15.32 -16.21
CA TYR A 290 -8.78 -14.52 -15.00
C TYR A 290 -8.68 -13.02 -15.31
N ARG A 291 -7.95 -12.61 -16.36
CA ARG A 291 -7.93 -11.21 -16.81
C ARG A 291 -9.31 -10.67 -17.16
N ARG A 292 -10.13 -11.45 -17.87
CA ARG A 292 -11.53 -11.07 -18.12
C ARG A 292 -12.34 -10.94 -16.83
N HIS A 293 -12.14 -11.84 -15.87
CA HIS A 293 -12.78 -11.76 -14.57
C HIS A 293 -12.41 -10.47 -13.81
N ILE A 294 -11.15 -10.07 -13.80
CA ILE A 294 -10.68 -8.82 -13.16
C ILE A 294 -11.40 -7.58 -13.71
N GLY A 295 -11.60 -7.52 -15.03
CA GLY A 295 -12.19 -6.36 -15.70
C GLY A 295 -13.72 -6.33 -15.75
N ARG A 296 -14.40 -7.42 -15.36
CA ARG A 296 -15.83 -7.66 -15.59
C ARG A 296 -16.73 -6.52 -15.11
N GLU A 297 -16.50 -6.01 -13.90
CA GLU A 297 -17.39 -5.01 -13.28
C GLU A 297 -17.36 -3.64 -13.97
N LEU A 298 -16.32 -3.36 -14.76
CA LEU A 298 -16.19 -2.11 -15.53
C LEU A 298 -16.31 -2.33 -17.04
N GLU A 299 -16.72 -3.53 -17.48
CA GLU A 299 -16.94 -3.80 -18.90
C GLU A 299 -18.02 -2.86 -19.47
N GLY A 300 -17.73 -2.23 -20.62
CA GLY A 300 -18.63 -1.26 -21.26
C GLY A 300 -18.66 0.14 -20.62
N VAL A 301 -18.02 0.37 -19.47
CA VAL A 301 -18.09 1.68 -18.78
C VAL A 301 -17.53 2.83 -19.63
N GLY A 302 -16.55 2.55 -20.50
CA GLY A 302 -15.93 3.53 -21.38
C GLY A 302 -16.83 3.99 -22.54
N GLU A 303 -17.92 3.28 -22.82
CA GLU A 303 -18.87 3.64 -23.87
C GLU A 303 -19.90 4.68 -23.40
N ILE A 304 -19.98 4.94 -22.09
CA ILE A 304 -20.92 5.90 -21.52
C ILE A 304 -20.44 7.33 -21.82
N PRO A 305 -21.13 8.10 -22.70
CA PRO A 305 -20.65 9.41 -23.11
C PRO A 305 -20.56 10.38 -21.94
N GLY A 306 -19.47 11.15 -21.89
CA GLY A 306 -19.27 12.16 -20.84
C GLY A 306 -18.99 11.61 -19.44
N SER A 307 -18.72 10.31 -19.30
CA SER A 307 -18.37 9.67 -18.02
C SER A 307 -16.88 9.41 -17.90
N TYR A 308 -16.34 9.64 -16.69
CA TYR A 308 -14.91 9.48 -16.40
C TYR A 308 -14.74 8.70 -15.09
N PRO A 309 -14.80 7.36 -15.11
CA PRO A 309 -14.65 6.54 -13.90
C PRO A 309 -13.36 6.88 -13.15
N PHE A 310 -13.43 7.10 -11.84
CA PHE A 310 -12.28 7.49 -11.02
C PHE A 310 -11.46 6.25 -10.61
N THR A 311 -10.76 5.67 -11.59
CA THR A 311 -9.92 4.47 -11.40
C THR A 311 -8.68 4.77 -10.54
N HIS A 312 -8.02 3.73 -10.04
CA HIS A 312 -6.75 3.86 -9.31
C HIS A 312 -5.68 4.62 -10.12
N ALA A 313 -5.57 4.34 -11.43
CA ALA A 313 -4.65 5.05 -12.31
C ALA A 313 -4.95 6.56 -12.39
N ARG A 314 -6.23 6.93 -12.54
CA ARG A 314 -6.65 8.36 -12.57
C ARG A 314 -6.46 9.04 -11.22
N SER A 315 -6.73 8.32 -10.13
CA SER A 315 -6.53 8.79 -8.77
C SER A 315 -5.05 9.10 -8.50
N GLN A 316 -4.14 8.20 -8.85
CA GLN A 316 -2.71 8.38 -8.63
C GLN A 316 -2.12 9.48 -9.50
N ALA A 317 -2.43 9.49 -10.79
CA ALA A 317 -1.95 10.52 -11.71
C ALA A 317 -2.39 11.95 -11.31
N ASN A 318 -3.45 12.08 -10.50
CA ASN A 318 -4.00 13.37 -10.07
C ASN A 318 -4.00 13.54 -8.55
N LEU A 319 -3.22 12.75 -7.81
CA LEU A 319 -3.25 12.77 -6.35
C LEU A 319 -2.92 14.16 -5.79
N ARG A 320 -1.94 14.84 -6.40
CA ARG A 320 -1.45 16.14 -5.96
C ARG A 320 -2.53 17.22 -5.99
N ILE A 321 -3.15 17.45 -7.15
CA ILE A 321 -4.26 18.41 -7.30
C ILE A 321 -5.50 18.01 -6.47
N ASN A 322 -5.84 16.71 -6.41
CA ASN A 322 -6.94 16.25 -5.57
C ASN A 322 -6.67 16.49 -4.08
N ARG A 323 -5.44 16.29 -3.62
CA ARG A 323 -5.01 16.56 -2.22
C ARG A 323 -5.06 18.05 -1.90
N PHE A 324 -4.57 18.89 -2.80
CA PHE A 324 -4.65 20.35 -2.68
C PHE A 324 -6.11 20.81 -2.50
N LEU A 325 -7.02 20.38 -3.37
CA LEU A 325 -8.45 20.75 -3.27
C LEU A 325 -9.18 20.05 -2.11
N HIS A 326 -8.76 18.85 -1.71
CA HIS A 326 -9.29 18.18 -0.51
C HIS A 326 -9.05 19.02 0.74
N ASP A 327 -7.86 19.61 0.88
CA ASP A 327 -7.46 20.34 2.09
C ASP A 327 -8.24 21.64 2.31
N LEU A 328 -9.10 22.06 1.37
CA LEU A 328 -10.11 23.12 1.55
C LEU A 328 -11.06 22.89 2.73
N VAL A 329 -11.19 21.65 3.22
CA VAL A 329 -11.92 21.37 4.47
C VAL A 329 -11.27 22.05 5.68
N ARG A 330 -9.98 22.37 5.63
CA ARG A 330 -9.21 23.00 6.71
C ARG A 330 -9.30 24.53 6.65
N PRO A 331 -9.67 25.23 7.75
CA PRO A 331 -9.85 26.68 7.76
C PRO A 331 -8.66 27.50 7.28
N ALA A 332 -7.47 27.20 7.76
CA ALA A 332 -6.25 27.92 7.36
C ALA A 332 -5.96 27.74 5.87
N HIS A 333 -6.13 26.52 5.34
CA HIS A 333 -5.87 26.22 3.94
C HIS A 333 -6.86 26.95 3.02
N ARG A 334 -8.17 26.92 3.31
CA ARG A 334 -9.17 27.64 2.49
C ARG A 334 -9.03 29.16 2.55
N ALA A 335 -8.53 29.72 3.65
CA ALA A 335 -8.23 31.15 3.74
C ALA A 335 -7.07 31.51 2.81
N ARG A 336 -5.95 30.77 2.92
CA ARG A 336 -4.81 30.94 2.01
C ARG A 336 -5.13 30.67 0.54
N PHE A 337 -6.02 29.72 0.26
CA PHE A 337 -6.48 29.47 -1.11
C PHE A 337 -7.14 30.71 -1.73
N LEU A 338 -7.84 31.53 -0.94
CA LEU A 338 -8.49 32.76 -1.41
C LEU A 338 -7.51 33.95 -1.46
N ASP A 339 -6.64 34.05 -0.45
CA ASP A 339 -5.83 35.25 -0.23
C ASP A 339 -4.40 35.16 -0.82
N ASP A 340 -3.88 33.95 -1.02
CA ASP A 340 -2.47 33.64 -1.32
C ASP A 340 -2.32 32.35 -2.16
N PHE A 341 -3.13 32.23 -3.22
CA PHE A 341 -3.22 31.01 -4.03
C PHE A 341 -1.87 30.54 -4.59
N GLU A 342 -1.06 31.44 -5.14
CA GLU A 342 0.18 31.06 -5.85
C GLU A 342 1.21 30.40 -4.92
N ALA A 343 1.48 31.02 -3.76
CA ALA A 343 2.43 30.48 -2.80
C ALA A 343 1.92 29.16 -2.20
N LEU A 344 0.62 29.07 -1.90
CA LEU A 344 0.02 27.82 -1.42
C LEU A 344 0.11 26.71 -2.48
N ALA A 345 -0.11 27.03 -3.74
CA ALA A 345 0.01 26.06 -4.84
C ALA A 345 1.47 25.61 -5.05
N ASP A 346 2.45 26.50 -4.89
CA ASP A 346 3.89 26.17 -4.92
C ASP A 346 4.30 25.24 -3.78
N GLU A 347 3.78 25.45 -2.56
CA GLU A 347 4.04 24.56 -1.41
C GLU A 347 3.56 23.11 -1.65
N TYR A 348 2.48 22.93 -2.41
CA TYR A 348 1.98 21.60 -2.82
C TYR A 348 2.64 21.08 -4.09
N GLY A 349 3.51 21.88 -4.72
CA GLY A 349 4.22 21.53 -5.96
C GLY A 349 3.30 21.44 -7.18
N LEU A 350 2.21 22.21 -7.24
CA LEU A 350 1.34 22.23 -8.41
C LEU A 350 2.09 22.77 -9.64
N ASP A 351 1.91 22.10 -10.77
CA ASP A 351 2.46 22.58 -12.04
C ASP A 351 1.64 23.75 -12.63
N ALA A 352 2.15 24.37 -13.69
CA ALA A 352 1.49 25.52 -14.32
C ALA A 352 0.11 25.19 -14.91
N GLU A 353 -0.08 23.95 -15.38
CA GLU A 353 -1.36 23.50 -15.92
C GLU A 353 -2.38 23.34 -14.79
N GLU A 354 -2.02 22.67 -13.70
CA GLU A 354 -2.84 22.49 -12.50
C GLU A 354 -3.28 23.83 -11.91
N LYS A 355 -2.35 24.80 -11.84
CA LYS A 355 -2.67 26.17 -11.40
C LYS A 355 -3.67 26.86 -12.32
N SER A 356 -3.49 26.79 -13.64
CA SER A 356 -4.43 27.38 -14.61
C SER A 356 -5.81 26.74 -14.53
N LEU A 357 -5.89 25.41 -14.43
CA LEU A 357 -7.16 24.70 -14.30
C LEU A 357 -8.00 25.22 -13.12
N ILE A 358 -7.36 25.47 -11.98
CA ILE A 358 -8.01 25.98 -10.77
C ILE A 358 -8.34 27.47 -10.91
N ARG A 359 -7.35 28.31 -11.28
CA ARG A 359 -7.50 29.77 -11.37
C ARG A 359 -8.59 30.17 -12.36
N ASP A 360 -8.61 29.51 -13.51
CA ASP A 360 -9.52 29.79 -14.62
C ASP A 360 -10.83 29.01 -14.51
N ARG A 361 -11.01 28.22 -13.41
CA ARG A 361 -12.23 27.45 -13.10
C ARG A 361 -12.64 26.54 -14.26
N ARG A 362 -11.67 25.84 -14.84
CA ARG A 362 -11.86 24.93 -15.98
C ARG A 362 -12.45 23.59 -15.51
N TRP A 363 -13.71 23.66 -15.07
CA TRP A 363 -14.40 22.58 -14.35
C TRP A 363 -14.38 21.26 -15.11
N ILE A 364 -14.79 21.27 -16.39
CA ILE A 364 -14.87 20.04 -17.19
C ILE A 364 -13.49 19.48 -17.52
N GLU A 365 -12.49 20.34 -17.73
CA GLU A 365 -11.12 19.91 -17.96
C GLU A 365 -10.51 19.27 -16.72
N MET A 366 -10.79 19.80 -15.52
CA MET A 366 -10.41 19.15 -14.26
C MET A 366 -11.02 17.74 -14.15
N VAL A 367 -12.31 17.56 -14.47
CA VAL A 367 -12.95 16.22 -14.48
C VAL A 367 -12.31 15.30 -15.53
N ARG A 368 -12.11 15.79 -16.76
CA ARG A 368 -11.48 15.05 -17.86
C ARG A 368 -10.06 14.58 -17.50
N ARG A 369 -9.28 15.43 -16.81
CA ARG A 369 -7.93 15.12 -16.33
C ARG A 369 -7.93 14.03 -15.25
N GLY A 370 -8.90 14.07 -14.33
CA GLY A 370 -9.01 13.12 -13.22
C GLY A 370 -9.06 13.79 -11.85
N VAL A 371 -9.55 15.02 -11.77
CA VAL A 371 -9.93 15.63 -10.49
C VAL A 371 -11.32 15.12 -10.11
N SER A 372 -11.45 14.61 -8.89
CA SER A 372 -12.72 14.12 -8.37
C SER A 372 -13.73 15.26 -8.27
N PHE A 373 -14.96 15.03 -8.72
CA PHE A 373 -16.04 16.00 -8.56
C PHE A 373 -16.17 16.47 -7.10
N PHE A 374 -15.98 15.58 -6.12
CA PHE A 374 -16.18 15.91 -4.71
C PHE A 374 -15.11 16.83 -4.12
N VAL A 375 -13.96 17.03 -4.78
CA VAL A 375 -13.02 18.10 -4.40
C VAL A 375 -13.30 19.39 -5.17
N LEU A 376 -13.86 19.31 -6.38
CA LEU A 376 -14.38 20.47 -7.11
C LEU A 376 -15.59 21.09 -6.41
N GLU A 377 -16.47 20.28 -5.84
CA GLU A 377 -17.61 20.72 -5.04
C GLU A 377 -17.16 21.51 -3.80
N LYS A 378 -16.05 21.12 -3.17
CA LYS A 378 -15.42 21.87 -2.07
C LYS A 378 -14.87 23.20 -2.56
N MET A 379 -14.17 23.20 -3.70
CA MET A 379 -13.67 24.42 -4.33
C MET A 379 -14.81 25.39 -4.63
N ALA A 380 -15.88 24.92 -5.27
CA ALA A 380 -17.06 25.72 -5.60
C ALA A 380 -17.67 26.37 -4.35
N ALA A 381 -17.87 25.59 -3.27
CA ALA A 381 -18.37 26.12 -2.01
C ALA A 381 -17.45 27.16 -1.35
N VAL A 382 -16.13 27.03 -1.51
CA VAL A 382 -15.15 28.01 -0.99
C VAL A 382 -15.23 29.33 -1.75
N ILE A 383 -15.30 29.30 -3.08
CA ILE A 383 -15.33 30.49 -3.94
C ILE A 383 -16.73 31.06 -4.19
N GLY A 384 -17.77 30.49 -3.59
CA GLY A 384 -19.15 30.98 -3.69
C GLY A 384 -19.86 30.63 -4.99
N VAL A 385 -19.42 29.58 -5.69
CA VAL A 385 -20.09 29.04 -6.88
C VAL A 385 -21.03 27.90 -6.45
N SER A 386 -22.27 27.91 -6.94
CA SER A 386 -23.25 26.87 -6.65
C SER A 386 -22.98 25.59 -7.45
N ASN A 387 -23.43 24.44 -6.95
CA ASN A 387 -23.32 23.16 -7.65
C ASN A 387 -23.99 23.21 -9.05
N PRO A 388 -25.20 23.78 -9.21
CA PRO A 388 -25.81 23.96 -10.54
C PRO A 388 -24.98 24.77 -11.52
N GLU A 389 -24.23 25.79 -11.09
CA GLU A 389 -23.30 26.51 -11.98
C GLU A 389 -22.15 25.63 -12.45
N VAL A 390 -21.60 24.79 -11.56
CA VAL A 390 -20.58 23.80 -11.94
C VAL A 390 -21.16 22.78 -12.94
N TYR A 391 -22.38 22.29 -12.72
CA TYR A 391 -23.04 21.37 -13.66
C TYR A 391 -23.34 22.01 -15.02
N ALA A 392 -23.74 23.28 -15.03
CA ALA A 392 -23.93 24.05 -16.26
C ALA A 392 -22.60 24.16 -17.03
N ALA A 393 -21.51 24.47 -16.34
CA ALA A 393 -20.18 24.52 -16.94
C ALA A 393 -19.73 23.16 -17.50
N PHE A 394 -20.06 22.03 -16.84
CA PHE A 394 -19.80 20.70 -17.40
C PHE A 394 -20.51 20.44 -18.73
N ARG A 395 -21.70 21.03 -18.91
CA ARG A 395 -22.50 20.90 -20.14
C ARG A 395 -22.20 21.98 -21.19
N GLY A 396 -21.35 22.95 -20.87
CA GLY A 396 -21.11 24.11 -21.73
C GLY A 396 -22.34 25.02 -21.87
N GLU A 397 -23.18 25.06 -20.85
CA GLU A 397 -24.44 25.80 -20.80
C GLU A 397 -24.35 26.98 -19.84
N SER A 398 -25.22 27.99 -20.02
CA SER A 398 -25.49 28.96 -18.96
C SER A 398 -26.25 28.30 -17.80
N LEU A 399 -26.20 28.91 -16.61
CA LEU A 399 -26.99 28.44 -15.46
C LEU A 399 -28.49 28.38 -15.79
N GLU A 400 -29.02 29.38 -16.49
CA GLU A 400 -30.43 29.43 -16.90
C GLU A 400 -30.80 28.23 -17.81
N GLN A 401 -29.98 27.96 -18.83
CA GLN A 401 -30.15 26.81 -19.71
C GLN A 401 -30.12 25.49 -18.94
N PHE A 402 -29.19 25.36 -17.99
CA PHE A 402 -29.13 24.18 -17.14
C PHE A 402 -30.38 24.05 -16.25
N LEU A 403 -30.79 25.11 -15.56
CA LEU A 403 -31.94 25.11 -14.64
C LEU A 403 -33.26 24.85 -15.37
N ALA A 404 -33.41 25.31 -16.61
CA ALA A 404 -34.57 25.00 -17.45
C ALA A 404 -34.76 23.50 -17.70
N THR A 405 -33.69 22.69 -17.55
CA THR A 405 -33.76 21.23 -17.70
C THR A 405 -34.10 20.51 -16.38
N ARG A 406 -34.20 21.22 -15.26
CA ARG A 406 -34.50 20.66 -13.92
C ARG A 406 -35.98 20.81 -13.60
N LYS A 407 -36.54 19.87 -12.85
CA LYS A 407 -37.95 19.94 -12.39
C LYS A 407 -38.21 21.11 -11.46
N VAL A 408 -37.21 21.48 -10.66
CA VAL A 408 -37.24 22.62 -9.76
C VAL A 408 -35.95 23.41 -9.99
N PRO A 409 -36.03 24.65 -10.51
CA PRO A 409 -34.87 25.50 -10.69
C PRO A 409 -34.43 26.06 -9.33
N MET A 410 -33.30 25.62 -8.82
CA MET A 410 -32.73 26.07 -7.54
C MET A 410 -31.21 26.07 -7.59
N THR A 411 -30.59 26.93 -6.80
CA THR A 411 -29.14 26.95 -6.51
C THR A 411 -28.89 26.34 -5.13
N TYR A 412 -27.78 25.62 -4.98
CA TYR A 412 -27.36 25.04 -3.69
C TYR A 412 -25.86 24.75 -3.70
N SER A 413 -25.29 24.52 -2.52
CA SER A 413 -23.90 24.07 -2.34
C SER A 413 -23.77 23.24 -1.06
N VAL A 414 -22.58 22.67 -0.84
CA VAL A 414 -22.21 22.02 0.43
C VAL A 414 -21.79 23.00 1.53
N ALA A 415 -21.90 24.31 1.30
CA ALA A 415 -21.55 25.31 2.31
C ALA A 415 -22.48 25.19 3.53
N GLY A 416 -21.93 25.37 4.73
CA GLY A 416 -22.70 25.40 5.98
C GLY A 416 -23.02 26.82 6.44
N GLY A 417 -23.94 26.93 7.40
CA GLY A 417 -24.20 28.16 8.15
C GLY A 417 -24.68 29.34 7.29
N ASP A 418 -24.11 30.52 7.52
CA ASP A 418 -24.55 31.76 6.86
C ASP A 418 -24.33 31.76 5.35
N LYS A 419 -23.32 31.03 4.85
CA LYS A 419 -23.08 30.88 3.40
C LYS A 419 -24.25 30.17 2.72
N ALA A 420 -24.80 29.12 3.34
CA ALA A 420 -25.97 28.42 2.81
C ALA A 420 -27.20 29.34 2.76
N ARG A 421 -27.43 30.10 3.85
CA ARG A 421 -28.56 31.05 3.94
C ARG A 421 -28.43 32.22 2.98
N ALA A 422 -27.22 32.65 2.68
CA ALA A 422 -26.98 33.70 1.69
C ALA A 422 -27.33 33.23 0.28
N MET A 423 -26.97 31.99 -0.07
CA MET A 423 -27.26 31.40 -1.38
C MET A 423 -28.75 31.15 -1.60
N ASP A 424 -29.49 30.75 -0.57
CA ASP A 424 -30.96 30.57 -0.63
C ASP A 424 -31.72 31.88 -0.86
N ARG A 425 -31.13 33.01 -0.45
CA ARG A 425 -31.74 34.35 -0.60
C ARG A 425 -31.35 35.08 -1.89
N ALA A 426 -30.37 34.57 -2.63
CA ALA A 426 -29.85 35.14 -3.86
C ALA A 426 -30.55 34.51 -5.07
#